data_AF-A0A085WG65-F1
#
_entry.id   AF-A0A085WG65-F1
#
_cell.length_a   1.000
_cell.length_b   1.000
_cell.length_c   1.000
_cell.angle_alpha   90.00
_cell.angle_beta   90.00
_cell.angle_gamma   90.00
#
_symmetry.space_group_name_H-M   'P 1'
#
loop_
_entity.id
_entity.type
_entity.pdbx_description
1 polymer ?
#
loop_
_entity_poly.entity_id
_entity_poly.type
_entity_poly.pdbx_seq_one_letter_code
_entity_poly.pdbx_strand_id
1 'polypeptide(L)'
;MTPQTNWTPGIIALVVSLLCGIGYLLLQRSKGSAPPTPEPQKDGVLDDLERRAQSLIEQLKELVAEKHNLSPEQFQAEKSRLELEAAAALRARDEYLQKRKPGTAGTPGSPAAAPGQAAPAPTGFAARNPQLVGALWGAGVVVFFGTLGYLLVSEQRARDDGMEATGRLPPGQSGMGQQQDPGQMPPQEDPQYAEALERLRNNPSDLEASGFVGHEMIRNRQLDEAERITKKALAVDPFHIESRVHLGVLHAIRGDASGAEQELLVLADTYPGAQEALLFLGFIHLQSGNRPRALEFFERFTVEVPRDQQPPGLDAAIAQLRQEVGGAP
;
A
#
# COMPACT_ATOMS: atom_id res chain seq x y z
N MET A 1 47.87 3.96 9.00
CA MET A 1 47.64 4.31 7.58
C MET A 1 46.27 4.96 7.51
N THR A 2 46.17 6.22 7.12
CA THR A 2 44.88 6.95 7.05
C THR A 2 44.01 6.35 5.94
N PRO A 3 42.73 6.02 6.19
CA PRO A 3 41.85 5.54 5.13
C PRO A 3 41.60 6.70 4.16
N GLN A 4 42.04 6.55 2.91
CA GLN A 4 41.66 7.47 1.84
C GLN A 4 40.18 7.24 1.52
N THR A 5 39.34 8.19 1.90
CA THR A 5 37.94 8.21 1.49
C THR A 5 37.87 8.38 -0.03
N ASN A 6 37.33 7.39 -0.73
CA ASN A 6 37.19 7.42 -2.17
C ASN A 6 35.90 8.17 -2.55
N TRP A 7 36.02 9.48 -2.79
CA TRP A 7 34.92 10.36 -3.20
C TRP A 7 34.56 10.26 -4.67
N THR A 8 35.28 9.46 -5.45
CA THR A 8 35.13 9.37 -6.91
C THR A 8 33.71 8.99 -7.35
N PRO A 9 32.99 8.05 -6.70
CA PRO A 9 31.61 7.72 -7.08
C PRO A 9 30.64 8.90 -6.90
N GLY A 10 30.76 9.63 -5.78
CA GLY A 10 29.91 10.80 -5.50
C GLY A 10 30.16 11.96 -6.47
N ILE A 11 31.43 12.18 -6.85
CA ILE A 11 31.80 13.19 -7.84
C ILE A 11 31.25 12.84 -9.22
N ILE A 12 31.33 11.56 -9.63
CA ILE A 12 30.78 11.10 -10.92
C ILE A 12 29.26 11.33 -10.97
N ALA A 13 28.53 10.98 -9.91
CA ALA A 13 27.08 11.21 -9.85
C ALA A 13 26.72 12.70 -9.98
N LEU A 14 27.46 13.58 -9.30
CA LEU A 14 27.27 15.03 -9.40
C LEU A 14 27.51 15.56 -10.82
N VAL A 15 28.58 15.12 -11.47
CA VAL A 15 28.93 15.55 -12.83
C VAL A 15 27.89 15.09 -13.85
N VAL A 16 27.43 13.83 -13.76
CA VAL A 16 26.39 13.30 -14.64
C VAL A 16 25.07 14.08 -14.48
N SER A 17 24.68 14.37 -13.24
CA SER A 17 23.47 15.15 -12.92
C SER A 17 23.55 16.56 -13.50
N LEU A 18 24.71 17.21 -13.37
CA LEU A 18 24.94 18.55 -13.92
C LEU A 18 24.88 18.55 -15.45
N LEU A 19 25.49 17.57 -16.11
CA LEU A 19 25.47 17.44 -17.57
C LEU A 19 24.06 17.19 -18.11
N CYS A 20 23.26 16.35 -17.43
CA CYS A 20 21.85 16.15 -17.77
C CYS A 20 21.02 17.44 -17.60
N GLY A 21 21.24 18.18 -16.50
CA GLY A 21 20.56 19.46 -16.26
C GLY A 21 20.92 20.53 -17.29
N ILE A 22 22.19 20.64 -17.66
CA ILE A 22 22.66 21.55 -18.72
C ILE A 22 22.08 21.14 -20.07
N GLY A 23 22.06 19.84 -20.40
CA GLY A 23 21.44 19.34 -21.63
C GLY A 23 19.95 19.67 -21.72
N TYR A 24 19.21 19.52 -20.63
CA TYR A 24 17.80 19.90 -20.54
C TYR A 24 17.57 21.40 -20.73
N LEU A 25 18.40 22.24 -20.11
CA LEU A 25 18.32 23.70 -20.26
C LEU A 25 18.67 24.15 -21.68
N LEU A 26 19.66 23.53 -22.33
CA LEU A 26 20.00 23.83 -23.72
C LEU A 26 18.89 23.40 -24.70
N LEU A 27 18.22 22.27 -24.42
CA LEU A 27 17.06 21.82 -25.18
C LEU A 27 15.85 22.75 -24.99
N GLN A 28 15.61 23.25 -23.77
CA GLN A 28 14.56 24.24 -23.53
C GLN A 28 14.87 25.59 -24.18
N ARG A 29 16.12 26.02 -24.17
CA ARG A 29 16.54 27.30 -24.75
C ARG A 29 16.51 27.30 -26.28
N SER A 30 16.54 26.12 -26.91
CA SER A 30 16.29 25.95 -28.35
C SER A 30 14.81 26.09 -28.76
N LYS A 31 13.87 26.12 -27.80
CA LYS A 31 12.45 26.42 -28.03
C LYS A 31 12.14 27.90 -27.85
N GLY A 32 12.96 28.77 -28.43
CA GLY A 32 12.69 30.20 -28.51
C GLY A 32 11.73 30.55 -29.65
N SER A 33 10.60 31.15 -29.27
CA SER A 33 9.80 32.10 -30.07
C SER A 33 8.87 31.54 -31.17
N ALA A 34 7.71 31.02 -30.78
CA ALA A 34 6.52 31.02 -31.63
C ALA A 34 5.54 32.12 -31.14
N PRO A 35 4.87 32.87 -32.03
CA PRO A 35 3.93 33.93 -31.65
C PRO A 35 2.74 33.36 -30.87
N PRO A 36 2.05 34.17 -30.03
CA PRO A 36 0.98 33.69 -29.17
C PRO A 36 -0.15 33.10 -30.01
N THR A 37 -0.32 31.79 -29.94
CA THR A 37 -1.53 31.11 -30.41
C THR A 37 -2.72 31.55 -29.55
N PRO A 38 -3.92 31.73 -30.13
CA PRO A 38 -5.12 32.04 -29.36
C PRO A 38 -5.37 30.94 -28.33
N GLU A 39 -5.70 31.32 -27.10
CA GLU A 39 -6.05 30.38 -26.04
C GLU A 39 -7.13 29.39 -26.51
N PRO A 40 -7.06 28.10 -26.14
CA PRO A 40 -8.12 27.15 -26.45
C PRO A 40 -9.39 27.62 -25.73
N GLN A 41 -10.43 27.90 -26.52
CA GLN A 41 -11.75 28.31 -26.05
C GLN A 41 -12.26 27.32 -24.99
N LYS A 42 -12.45 27.80 -23.75
CA LYS A 42 -12.99 27.00 -22.64
C LYS A 42 -14.31 26.38 -23.06
N ASP A 43 -14.41 25.06 -22.91
CA ASP A 43 -15.57 24.29 -23.32
C ASP A 43 -16.65 24.44 -22.25
N GLY A 44 -17.39 25.56 -22.26
CA GLY A 44 -18.31 25.95 -21.19
C GLY A 44 -19.34 24.88 -20.83
N VAL A 45 -19.76 24.07 -21.82
CA VAL A 45 -20.69 22.95 -21.59
C VAL A 45 -20.03 21.83 -20.75
N LEU A 46 -18.76 21.53 -20.99
CA LEU A 46 -18.03 20.54 -20.17
C LEU A 46 -17.83 21.07 -18.75
N ASP A 47 -17.42 22.34 -18.64
CA ASP A 47 -17.23 23.01 -17.34
C ASP A 47 -18.53 22.99 -16.51
N ASP A 48 -19.68 23.24 -17.14
CA ASP A 48 -20.99 23.21 -16.48
C ASP A 48 -21.37 21.78 -16.02
N LEU A 49 -21.11 20.77 -16.84
CA LEU A 49 -21.33 19.36 -16.48
C LEU A 49 -20.44 18.92 -15.33
N GLU A 50 -19.17 19.33 -15.33
CA GLU A 50 -18.23 19.06 -14.26
C GLU A 50 -18.63 19.74 -12.95
N ARG A 51 -19.02 21.01 -13.00
CA ARG A 51 -19.52 21.75 -11.83
C ARG A 51 -20.75 21.08 -11.23
N ARG A 52 -21.68 20.63 -12.07
CA ARG A 52 -22.89 19.92 -11.63
C ARG A 52 -22.54 18.60 -10.95
N ALA A 53 -21.65 17.80 -11.55
CA ALA A 53 -21.21 16.54 -10.95
C ALA A 53 -20.52 16.77 -9.60
N GLN A 54 -19.64 17.78 -9.54
CA GLN A 54 -18.92 18.12 -8.31
C GLN A 54 -19.86 18.58 -7.19
N SER A 55 -20.87 19.40 -7.52
CA SER A 55 -21.88 19.86 -6.55
C SER A 55 -22.67 18.69 -5.95
N LEU A 56 -23.03 17.69 -6.75
CA LEU A 56 -23.78 16.53 -6.27
C LEU A 56 -22.93 15.61 -5.39
N ILE A 57 -21.64 15.45 -5.73
CA ILE A 57 -20.69 14.72 -4.89
C ILE A 57 -20.52 15.42 -3.54
N GLU A 58 -20.48 16.75 -3.52
CA GLU A 58 -20.36 17.51 -2.26
C GLU A 58 -21.61 17.36 -1.39
N GLN A 59 -22.81 17.43 -1.98
CA GLN A 59 -24.07 17.16 -1.27
C GLN A 59 -24.12 15.74 -0.68
N LEU A 60 -23.59 14.74 -1.38
CA LEU A 60 -23.48 13.38 -0.84
C LEU A 60 -22.57 13.32 0.39
N LYS A 61 -21.44 14.04 0.39
CA LYS A 61 -20.56 14.10 1.56
C LYS A 61 -21.23 14.78 2.74
N GLU A 62 -21.91 15.90 2.49
CA GLU A 62 -22.65 16.65 3.51
C GLU A 62 -23.75 15.79 4.12
N LEU A 63 -24.54 15.08 3.29
CA LEU A 63 -25.56 14.15 3.76
C LEU A 63 -24.97 13.02 4.63
N VAL A 64 -23.81 12.49 4.27
CA VAL A 64 -23.11 11.47 5.07
C VAL A 64 -22.63 12.04 6.40
N ALA A 65 -22.16 13.29 6.43
CA ALA A 65 -21.79 13.97 7.66
C ALA A 65 -22.99 14.19 8.59
N GLU A 66 -24.16 14.52 8.02
CA GLU A 66 -25.41 14.76 8.76
C GLU A 66 -26.20 13.49 9.09
N LYS A 67 -25.70 12.28 8.75
CA LYS A 67 -26.39 11.00 8.95
C LYS A 67 -27.01 10.81 10.34
N HIS A 68 -26.39 11.39 11.37
CA HIS A 68 -26.84 11.30 12.77
C HIS A 68 -28.09 12.16 13.08
N ASN A 69 -28.43 13.12 12.23
CA ASN A 69 -29.58 14.04 12.38
C ASN A 69 -30.83 13.58 11.63
N LEU A 70 -30.72 12.57 10.76
CA LEU A 70 -31.83 12.04 9.97
C LEU A 70 -32.26 10.65 10.45
N SER A 71 -33.52 10.29 10.22
CA SER A 71 -33.96 8.91 10.42
C SER A 71 -33.30 7.97 9.40
N PRO A 72 -33.12 6.67 9.71
CA PRO A 72 -32.51 5.73 8.78
C PRO A 72 -33.21 5.66 7.42
N GLU A 73 -34.55 5.73 7.41
CA GLU A 73 -35.33 5.71 6.18
C GLU A 73 -35.16 7.00 5.36
N GLN A 74 -35.14 8.16 6.03
CA GLN A 74 -34.93 9.45 5.37
C GLN A 74 -33.53 9.55 4.76
N PHE A 75 -32.50 9.13 5.50
CA PHE A 75 -31.13 9.11 5.02
C PHE A 75 -30.97 8.24 3.76
N GLN A 76 -31.56 7.03 3.75
CA GLN A 76 -31.46 6.14 2.59
C GLN A 76 -32.22 6.68 1.37
N ALA A 77 -33.39 7.29 1.58
CA ALA A 77 -34.16 7.90 0.50
C ALA A 77 -33.42 9.10 -0.12
N GLU A 78 -32.83 9.97 0.71
CA GLU A 78 -32.09 11.14 0.24
C GLU A 78 -30.78 10.75 -0.44
N LYS A 79 -30.07 9.76 0.13
CA LYS A 79 -28.83 9.21 -0.44
C LYS A 79 -29.08 8.61 -1.82
N SER A 80 -30.08 7.73 -1.94
CA SER A 80 -30.40 7.10 -3.23
C SER A 80 -30.82 8.11 -4.30
N ARG A 81 -31.56 9.16 -3.94
CA ARG A 81 -31.89 10.27 -4.85
C ARG A 81 -30.62 10.95 -5.37
N LEU A 82 -29.72 11.36 -4.48
CA LEU A 82 -28.49 12.07 -4.85
C LEU A 82 -27.51 11.18 -5.65
N GLU A 83 -27.40 9.90 -5.33
CA GLU A 83 -26.57 8.94 -6.07
C GLU A 83 -27.06 8.77 -7.52
N LEU A 84 -28.37 8.68 -7.74
CA LEU A 84 -28.97 8.60 -9.08
C LEU A 84 -28.69 9.87 -9.89
N GLU A 85 -28.83 11.05 -9.28
CA GLU A 85 -28.55 12.33 -9.92
C GLU A 85 -27.05 12.49 -10.26
N ALA A 86 -26.16 12.12 -9.34
CA ALA A 86 -24.72 12.16 -9.56
C ALA A 86 -24.30 11.22 -10.70
N ALA A 87 -24.83 10.00 -10.72
CA ALA A 87 -24.58 9.03 -11.79
C ALA A 87 -25.09 9.54 -13.15
N ALA A 88 -26.23 10.23 -13.19
CA ALA A 88 -26.75 10.83 -14.41
C ALA A 88 -25.86 11.99 -14.91
N ALA A 89 -25.38 12.85 -14.00
CA ALA A 89 -24.49 13.95 -14.35
C ALA A 89 -23.14 13.46 -14.92
N LEU A 90 -22.54 12.43 -14.30
CA LEU A 90 -21.30 11.83 -14.78
C LEU A 90 -21.46 11.16 -16.14
N ARG A 91 -22.57 10.44 -16.37
CA ARG A 91 -22.89 9.87 -17.69
C ARG A 91 -23.00 10.94 -18.76
N ALA A 92 -23.70 12.05 -18.48
CA ALA A 92 -23.82 13.16 -19.43
C ALA A 92 -22.46 13.77 -19.81
N ARG A 93 -21.55 13.91 -18.82
CA ARG A 93 -20.16 14.35 -19.06
C ARG A 93 -19.41 13.38 -19.96
N ASP A 94 -19.47 12.09 -19.67
CA ASP A 94 -18.72 11.07 -20.41
C ASP A 94 -19.25 10.93 -21.85
N GLU A 95 -20.56 11.01 -22.06
CA GLU A 95 -21.18 11.07 -23.39
C GLU A 95 -20.74 12.31 -24.17
N TYR A 96 -20.66 13.48 -23.52
CA TYR A 96 -20.16 14.71 -24.14
C TYR A 96 -18.70 14.56 -24.58
N LEU A 97 -17.85 13.99 -23.73
CA LEU A 97 -16.44 13.71 -24.04
C LEU A 97 -16.31 12.69 -25.18
N GLN A 98 -17.18 11.68 -25.23
CA GLN A 98 -17.19 10.67 -26.29
C GLN A 98 -17.59 11.26 -27.64
N LYS A 99 -18.60 12.14 -27.67
CA LYS A 99 -19.02 12.86 -28.89
C LYS A 99 -17.93 13.81 -29.40
N ARG A 100 -17.08 14.34 -28.51
CA ARG A 100 -15.99 15.26 -28.84
C ARG A 100 -14.72 14.55 -29.34
N LYS A 101 -14.56 13.23 -29.12
CA LYS A 101 -13.39 12.49 -29.65
C LYS A 101 -13.43 12.52 -31.19
N PRO A 102 -12.42 13.12 -31.86
CA PRO A 102 -12.36 13.07 -33.31
C PRO A 102 -11.96 11.64 -33.72
N GLY A 103 -12.93 10.91 -34.26
CA GLY A 103 -12.71 9.66 -34.97
C GLY A 103 -13.21 8.40 -34.26
N THR A 104 -14.52 8.23 -34.14
CA THR A 104 -15.19 6.91 -34.20
C THR A 104 -16.69 7.09 -34.44
N ALA A 105 -17.10 7.36 -35.68
CA ALA A 105 -18.46 7.07 -36.16
C ALA A 105 -18.43 7.04 -37.69
N GLY A 106 -18.54 5.84 -38.27
CA GLY A 106 -18.79 5.69 -39.70
C GLY A 106 -20.24 6.03 -40.03
N THR A 107 -20.46 6.78 -41.11
CA THR A 107 -21.46 6.58 -42.20
C THR A 107 -21.41 7.82 -43.13
N PRO A 108 -21.52 7.66 -44.47
CA PRO A 108 -21.10 8.67 -45.44
C PRO A 108 -22.25 9.62 -45.82
N GLY A 109 -21.97 10.92 -45.91
CA GLY A 109 -22.94 11.88 -46.40
C GLY A 109 -22.55 13.36 -46.25
N SER A 110 -21.87 13.88 -47.29
CA SER A 110 -21.86 15.30 -47.71
C SER A 110 -21.06 16.34 -46.90
N PRO A 111 -20.66 17.48 -47.51
CA PRO A 111 -19.81 17.59 -48.69
C PRO A 111 -18.60 18.53 -48.43
N ALA A 112 -17.68 18.55 -49.39
CA ALA A 112 -16.40 19.24 -49.42
C ALA A 112 -16.35 20.66 -48.78
N ALA A 113 -15.37 20.84 -47.88
CA ALA A 113 -14.75 22.13 -47.62
C ALA A 113 -13.41 22.19 -48.38
N ALA A 114 -13.21 23.31 -49.09
CA ALA A 114 -12.11 23.61 -50.00
C ALA A 114 -10.72 23.68 -49.30
N PRO A 115 -9.60 23.59 -50.05
CA PRO A 115 -8.28 23.35 -49.51
C PRO A 115 -7.68 24.64 -48.95
N GLY A 116 -7.42 24.66 -47.64
CA GLY A 116 -6.83 25.81 -46.96
C GLY A 116 -5.79 25.37 -45.94
N GLN A 117 -4.53 25.40 -46.36
CA GLN A 117 -3.32 25.41 -45.54
C GLN A 117 -3.04 24.13 -44.73
N ALA A 118 -2.37 23.18 -45.40
CA ALA A 118 -1.58 22.18 -44.71
C ALA A 118 -0.49 22.88 -43.87
N ALA A 119 -0.56 22.73 -42.56
CA ALA A 119 0.54 23.10 -41.67
C ALA A 119 1.82 22.37 -42.14
N PRO A 120 3.01 22.99 -42.07
CA PRO A 120 4.23 22.32 -42.47
C PRO A 120 4.38 21.04 -41.62
N ALA A 121 4.47 19.89 -42.29
CA ALA A 121 4.72 18.63 -41.63
C ALA A 121 5.98 18.79 -40.76
N PRO A 122 5.95 18.39 -39.47
CA PRO A 122 7.09 18.58 -38.58
C PRO A 122 8.32 17.89 -39.17
N THR A 123 9.30 18.66 -39.64
CA THR A 123 10.51 18.14 -40.29
C THR A 123 11.59 17.68 -39.31
N GLY A 124 11.18 17.26 -38.09
CA GLY A 124 12.08 16.75 -37.06
C GLY A 124 12.23 15.23 -37.10
N PHE A 125 13.41 14.72 -36.74
CA PHE A 125 13.67 13.27 -36.61
C PHE A 125 12.62 12.56 -35.73
N ALA A 126 12.15 13.24 -34.68
CA ALA A 126 11.11 12.74 -33.77
C ALA A 126 9.72 12.56 -34.43
N ALA A 127 9.40 13.37 -35.44
CA ALA A 127 8.15 13.25 -36.19
C ALA A 127 8.22 12.18 -37.30
N ARG A 128 9.42 11.94 -37.86
CA ARG A 128 9.64 10.88 -38.84
C ARG A 128 9.61 9.48 -38.21
N ASN A 129 10.08 9.33 -36.97
CA ASN A 129 10.17 8.03 -36.31
C ASN A 129 9.69 8.06 -34.84
N PRO A 130 8.39 8.27 -34.56
CA PRO A 130 7.87 8.39 -33.19
C PRO A 130 8.07 7.11 -32.35
N GLN A 131 8.07 5.94 -33.00
CA GLN A 131 8.31 4.66 -32.34
C GLN A 131 9.76 4.52 -31.87
N LEU A 132 10.72 5.04 -32.63
CA LEU A 132 12.14 5.06 -32.23
C LEU A 132 12.37 6.04 -31.08
N VAL A 133 11.63 7.14 -31.01
CA VAL A 133 11.69 8.06 -29.87
C VAL A 133 11.21 7.37 -28.59
N GLY A 134 10.10 6.63 -28.65
CA GLY A 134 9.63 5.83 -27.53
C GLY A 134 10.59 4.71 -27.13
N ALA A 135 11.17 4.01 -28.11
CA ALA A 135 12.17 2.96 -27.88
C ALA A 135 13.45 3.51 -27.24
N LEU A 136 13.94 4.68 -27.67
CA LEU A 136 15.10 5.34 -27.07
C LEU A 136 14.81 5.80 -25.64
N TRP A 137 13.59 6.27 -25.37
CA TRP A 137 13.18 6.64 -24.02
C TRP A 137 13.11 5.42 -23.09
N GLY A 138 12.49 4.32 -23.56
CA GLY A 138 12.43 3.06 -22.83
C GLY A 138 13.81 2.45 -22.58
N ALA A 139 14.70 2.48 -23.58
CA ALA A 139 16.08 2.04 -23.44
C ALA A 139 16.83 2.87 -22.38
N GLY A 140 16.63 4.19 -22.35
CA GLY A 140 17.18 5.06 -21.32
C GLY A 140 16.71 4.70 -19.91
N VAL A 141 15.42 4.41 -19.74
CA VAL A 141 14.85 3.99 -18.44
C VAL A 141 15.42 2.64 -17.99
N VAL A 142 15.49 1.65 -18.88
CA VAL A 142 16.04 0.32 -18.56
C VAL A 142 17.52 0.41 -18.20
N VAL A 143 18.30 1.20 -18.93
CA VAL A 143 19.72 1.43 -18.61
C VAL A 143 19.86 2.14 -17.27
N PHE A 144 19.03 3.14 -16.99
CA PHE A 144 19.08 3.87 -15.73
C PHE A 144 18.78 2.96 -14.53
N PHE A 145 17.65 2.25 -14.53
CA PHE A 145 17.27 1.37 -13.43
C PHE A 145 18.15 0.11 -13.36
N GLY A 146 18.62 -0.40 -14.49
CA GLY A 146 19.59 -1.49 -14.54
C GLY A 146 20.93 -1.09 -13.93
N THR A 147 21.43 0.11 -14.27
CA THR A 147 22.68 0.64 -13.68
C THR A 147 22.49 0.97 -12.20
N LEU A 148 21.35 1.55 -11.82
CA LEU A 148 21.01 1.86 -10.42
C LEU A 148 20.90 0.58 -9.58
N GLY A 149 20.20 -0.44 -10.09
CA GLY A 149 20.09 -1.75 -9.45
C GLY A 149 21.44 -2.46 -9.35
N TYR A 150 22.24 -2.43 -10.42
CA TYR A 150 23.59 -2.97 -10.40
C TYR A 150 24.47 -2.25 -9.38
N LEU A 151 24.43 -0.91 -9.32
CA LEU A 151 25.17 -0.13 -8.33
C LEU A 151 24.72 -0.45 -6.91
N LEU A 152 23.42 -0.49 -6.65
CA LEU A 152 22.85 -0.86 -5.34
C LEU A 152 23.28 -2.26 -4.88
N VAL A 153 23.21 -3.25 -5.77
CA VAL A 153 23.64 -4.63 -5.45
C VAL A 153 25.16 -4.72 -5.32
N SER A 154 25.92 -3.95 -6.10
CA SER A 154 27.39 -3.92 -6.02
C SER A 154 27.91 -3.21 -4.76
N GLU A 155 27.15 -2.25 -4.23
CA GLU A 155 27.48 -1.55 -2.97
C GLU A 155 26.99 -2.31 -1.74
N GLN A 156 26.07 -3.26 -1.90
CA GLN A 156 25.75 -4.25 -0.87
C GLN A 156 26.91 -5.25 -0.72
N ARG A 157 27.98 -4.83 -0.05
CA ARG A 157 28.95 -5.79 0.48
C ARG A 157 28.26 -6.68 1.50
N ALA A 158 28.50 -7.99 1.42
CA ALA A 158 28.24 -8.87 2.57
C ALA A 158 28.98 -8.29 3.77
N ARG A 159 28.31 -8.23 4.93
CA ARG A 159 28.96 -7.86 6.18
C ARG A 159 30.04 -8.92 6.45
N ASP A 160 31.30 -8.54 6.30
CA ASP A 160 32.39 -9.30 6.88
C ASP A 160 32.40 -9.05 8.39
N ASP A 161 32.52 -10.13 9.14
CA ASP A 161 32.60 -10.12 10.59
C ASP A 161 33.80 -9.25 11.04
N GLY A 162 33.50 -8.12 11.67
CA GLY A 162 34.51 -7.31 12.37
C GLY A 162 34.59 -5.81 12.02
N MET A 163 33.73 -5.26 11.18
CA MET A 163 33.70 -3.80 10.96
C MET A 163 32.73 -3.11 11.93
N GLU A 164 33.29 -2.46 12.95
CA GLU A 164 32.58 -1.72 13.99
C GLU A 164 31.90 -0.45 13.45
N ALA A 165 30.68 -0.19 13.95
CA ALA A 165 29.96 1.06 13.73
C ALA A 165 30.75 2.24 14.28
N THR A 166 30.78 3.34 13.52
CA THR A 166 31.58 4.54 13.76
C THR A 166 31.56 5.04 15.22
N GLY A 167 32.69 4.92 15.90
CA GLY A 167 32.99 5.59 17.17
C GLY A 167 34.27 5.04 17.76
N ARG A 168 35.33 5.85 17.88
CA ARG A 168 36.58 5.43 18.52
C ARG A 168 36.31 5.07 19.98
N LEU A 169 36.38 3.80 20.34
CA LEU A 169 36.49 3.36 21.73
C LEU A 169 37.93 3.58 22.25
N PRO A 170 38.12 4.05 23.50
CA PRO A 170 39.44 4.20 24.09
C PRO A 170 40.15 2.84 24.22
N PRO A 171 41.49 2.80 24.07
CA PRO A 171 42.23 1.55 24.20
C PRO A 171 42.15 1.05 25.64
N GLY A 172 41.46 -0.08 25.84
CA GLY A 172 41.23 -0.69 27.15
C GLY A 172 39.88 -1.39 27.30
N GLN A 173 38.95 -1.22 26.37
CA GLN A 173 37.64 -1.88 26.42
C GLN A 173 37.47 -2.84 25.25
N SER A 174 37.80 -4.11 25.49
CA SER A 174 37.43 -5.24 24.65
C SER A 174 35.91 -5.25 24.42
N GLY A 175 35.49 -5.49 23.18
CA GLY A 175 34.12 -5.35 22.69
C GLY A 175 33.06 -5.99 23.59
N MET A 176 32.14 -5.16 24.07
CA MET A 176 30.83 -5.58 24.55
C MET A 176 29.86 -5.52 23.37
N GLY A 177 29.88 -6.57 22.55
CA GLY A 177 28.87 -6.86 21.55
C GLY A 177 27.84 -7.81 22.14
N GLN A 178 26.66 -7.26 22.45
CA GLN A 178 25.53 -7.85 23.17
C GLN A 178 25.75 -8.12 24.67
N GLN A 179 25.51 -7.10 25.48
CA GLN A 179 24.90 -7.30 26.78
C GLN A 179 23.50 -7.88 26.57
N GLN A 180 23.42 -9.21 26.49
CA GLN A 180 22.28 -9.93 27.00
C GLN A 180 22.13 -9.53 28.45
N ASP A 181 20.95 -9.01 28.80
CA ASP A 181 20.48 -8.93 30.17
C ASP A 181 20.76 -10.28 30.86
N PRO A 182 21.57 -10.35 31.94
CA PRO A 182 21.97 -11.63 32.56
C PRO A 182 20.81 -12.46 33.13
N GLY A 183 19.56 -12.00 32.99
CA GLY A 183 18.34 -12.74 33.31
C GLY A 183 17.57 -13.31 32.11
N GLN A 184 17.98 -13.07 30.86
CA GLN A 184 17.26 -13.57 29.68
C GLN A 184 18.07 -14.64 28.96
N MET A 185 17.70 -15.91 29.22
CA MET A 185 18.08 -17.04 28.38
C MET A 185 17.76 -16.70 26.91
N PRO A 186 18.55 -17.22 25.93
CA PRO A 186 18.10 -17.19 24.53
C PRO A 186 16.66 -17.70 24.48
N PRO A 187 15.75 -17.12 23.65
CA PRO A 187 14.39 -17.62 23.56
C PRO A 187 14.49 -19.12 23.37
N GLN A 188 14.03 -19.88 24.36
CA GLN A 188 13.91 -21.32 24.20
C GLN A 188 12.96 -21.45 23.03
N GLU A 189 13.46 -21.88 21.86
CA GLU A 189 12.61 -22.16 20.70
C GLU A 189 11.53 -23.08 21.22
N ASP A 190 10.27 -22.62 21.17
CA ASP A 190 9.15 -23.40 21.66
C ASP A 190 9.23 -24.77 20.98
N PRO A 191 9.34 -25.89 21.74
CA PRO A 191 9.44 -27.21 21.14
C PRO A 191 8.33 -27.48 20.11
N GLN A 192 7.15 -26.89 20.33
CA GLN A 192 6.01 -26.99 19.40
C GLN A 192 6.27 -26.25 18.08
N TYR A 193 6.94 -25.11 18.13
CA TYR A 193 7.34 -24.36 16.94
C TYR A 193 8.41 -25.08 16.14
N ALA A 194 9.42 -25.64 16.81
CA ALA A 194 10.43 -26.46 16.15
C ALA A 194 9.81 -27.69 15.47
N GLU A 195 8.91 -28.40 16.16
CA GLU A 195 8.17 -29.53 15.60
C GLU A 195 7.30 -29.14 14.39
N ALA A 196 6.57 -28.03 14.48
CA ALA A 196 5.75 -27.53 13.38
C ALA A 196 6.60 -27.15 12.14
N LEU A 197 7.78 -26.58 12.35
CA LEU A 197 8.73 -26.34 11.26
C LEU A 197 9.24 -27.64 10.62
N GLU A 198 9.51 -28.67 11.41
CA GLU A 198 9.88 -29.99 10.87
C GLU A 198 8.73 -30.64 10.08
N ARG A 199 7.49 -30.54 10.58
CA ARG A 199 6.29 -30.97 9.85
C ARG A 199 6.18 -30.29 8.50
N LEU A 200 6.39 -28.98 8.43
CA LEU A 200 6.36 -28.23 7.16
C LEU A 200 7.52 -28.58 6.22
N ARG A 201 8.70 -28.91 6.75
CA ARG A 201 9.83 -29.39 5.93
C ARG A 201 9.51 -30.72 5.29
N ASN A 202 8.88 -31.63 6.03
CA ASN A 202 8.53 -32.98 5.56
C ASN A 202 7.25 -33.00 4.72
N ASN A 203 6.31 -32.10 5.02
CA ASN A 203 5.03 -31.94 4.34
C ASN A 203 4.70 -30.44 4.19
N PRO A 204 5.11 -29.80 3.08
CA PRO A 204 4.82 -28.39 2.83
C PRO A 204 3.34 -28.02 2.67
N SER A 205 2.45 -29.01 2.58
CA SER A 205 0.99 -28.84 2.52
C SER A 205 0.28 -29.07 3.85
N ASP A 206 1.02 -29.25 4.94
CA ASP A 206 0.46 -29.34 6.29
C ASP A 206 -0.12 -27.98 6.70
N LEU A 207 -1.44 -27.84 6.56
CA LEU A 207 -2.16 -26.59 6.83
C LEU A 207 -2.17 -26.24 8.32
N GLU A 208 -2.25 -27.24 9.19
CA GLU A 208 -2.23 -27.05 10.65
C GLU A 208 -0.84 -26.54 11.09
N ALA A 209 0.23 -27.17 10.63
CA ALA A 209 1.58 -26.69 10.91
C ALA A 209 1.85 -25.31 10.29
N SER A 210 1.27 -25.04 9.11
CA SER A 210 1.36 -23.72 8.45
C SER A 210 0.63 -22.63 9.23
N GLY A 211 -0.55 -22.94 9.76
CA GLY A 211 -1.34 -22.09 10.64
C GLY A 211 -0.52 -21.71 11.86
N PHE A 212 -0.10 -22.70 12.63
CA PHE A 212 0.71 -22.52 13.84
C PHE A 212 1.96 -21.68 13.56
N VAL A 213 2.80 -22.07 12.58
CA VAL A 213 4.03 -21.33 12.26
C VAL A 213 3.71 -19.89 11.80
N GLY A 214 2.64 -19.69 11.03
CA GLY A 214 2.17 -18.37 10.63
C GLY A 214 1.79 -17.49 11.82
N HIS A 215 1.04 -18.03 12.77
CA HIS A 215 0.66 -17.35 14.02
C HIS A 215 1.92 -16.89 14.79
N GLU A 216 2.82 -17.82 15.04
CA GLU A 216 4.06 -17.59 15.81
C GLU A 216 4.91 -16.49 15.16
N MET A 217 5.03 -16.53 13.83
CA MET A 217 5.75 -15.50 13.06
C MET A 217 5.08 -14.12 13.18
N ILE A 218 3.74 -14.03 13.13
CA ILE A 218 3.01 -12.77 13.32
C ILE A 218 3.29 -12.22 14.71
N ARG A 219 3.18 -13.05 15.76
CA ARG A 219 3.44 -12.63 17.14
C ARG A 219 4.87 -12.15 17.33
N ASN A 220 5.84 -12.82 16.70
CA ASN A 220 7.25 -12.48 16.76
C ASN A 220 7.65 -11.33 15.79
N ARG A 221 6.67 -10.64 15.18
CA ARG A 221 6.87 -9.55 14.21
C ARG A 221 7.67 -9.93 12.96
N GLN A 222 7.72 -11.22 12.62
CA GLN A 222 8.32 -11.75 11.39
C GLN A 222 7.31 -11.70 10.25
N LEU A 223 6.87 -10.49 9.89
CA LEU A 223 5.69 -10.26 9.05
C LEU A 223 5.87 -10.78 7.61
N ASP A 224 7.08 -10.70 7.06
CA ASP A 224 7.36 -11.13 5.70
C ASP A 224 7.42 -12.67 5.61
N GLU A 225 8.00 -13.32 6.63
CA GLU A 225 7.96 -14.77 6.76
C GLU A 225 6.54 -15.29 6.93
N ALA A 226 5.77 -14.66 7.83
CA ALA A 226 4.38 -14.99 8.09
C ALA A 226 3.53 -14.90 6.82
N GLU A 227 3.67 -13.83 6.04
CA GLU A 227 2.94 -13.66 4.79
C GLU A 227 3.28 -14.76 3.79
N ARG A 228 4.56 -15.12 3.67
CA ARG A 228 5.01 -16.16 2.75
C ARG A 228 4.41 -17.52 3.11
N ILE A 229 4.41 -17.88 4.39
CA ILE A 229 3.82 -19.15 4.86
C ILE A 229 2.30 -19.12 4.69
N THR A 230 1.65 -18.02 5.07
CA THR A 230 0.21 -17.82 4.93
C THR A 230 -0.24 -17.94 3.47
N LYS A 231 0.45 -17.29 2.54
CA LYS A 231 0.15 -17.38 1.09
C LYS A 231 0.36 -18.77 0.53
N LYS A 232 1.36 -19.52 1.02
CA LYS A 232 1.55 -20.92 0.62
C LYS A 232 0.41 -21.80 1.12
N ALA A 233 -0.02 -21.64 2.37
CA ALA A 233 -1.15 -22.35 2.92
C ALA A 233 -2.44 -22.06 2.13
N LEU A 234 -2.70 -20.79 1.79
CA LEU A 234 -3.85 -20.41 0.96
C LEU A 234 -3.77 -20.89 -0.49
N ALA A 235 -2.57 -21.17 -1.00
CA ALA A 235 -2.41 -21.81 -2.31
C ALA A 235 -2.73 -23.31 -2.27
N VAL A 236 -2.57 -23.96 -1.11
CA VAL A 236 -2.97 -25.35 -0.87
C VAL A 236 -4.47 -25.44 -0.64
N ASP A 237 -5.02 -24.60 0.24
CA ASP A 237 -6.45 -24.47 0.49
C ASP A 237 -6.86 -22.98 0.62
N PRO A 238 -7.51 -22.41 -0.40
CA PRO A 238 -8.00 -21.04 -0.38
C PRO A 238 -9.05 -20.75 0.70
N PHE A 239 -9.69 -21.79 1.24
CA PHE A 239 -10.73 -21.66 2.26
C PHE A 239 -10.22 -21.93 3.68
N HIS A 240 -8.92 -22.19 3.85
CA HIS A 240 -8.33 -22.43 5.16
C HIS A 240 -8.50 -21.21 6.07
N ILE A 241 -9.34 -21.36 7.09
CA ILE A 241 -9.86 -20.24 7.89
C ILE A 241 -8.74 -19.50 8.62
N GLU A 242 -7.86 -20.22 9.30
CA GLU A 242 -6.76 -19.64 10.07
C GLU A 242 -5.80 -18.84 9.17
N SER A 243 -5.48 -19.35 7.98
CA SER A 243 -4.64 -18.62 7.03
C SER A 243 -5.32 -17.37 6.46
N ARG A 244 -6.66 -17.38 6.31
CA ARG A 244 -7.41 -16.17 5.93
C ARG A 244 -7.39 -15.13 7.05
N VAL A 245 -7.50 -15.57 8.32
CA VAL A 245 -7.32 -14.69 9.49
C VAL A 245 -5.91 -14.08 9.48
N HIS A 246 -4.86 -14.89 9.36
CA HIS A 246 -3.48 -14.41 9.30
C HIS A 246 -3.24 -13.40 8.18
N LEU A 247 -3.81 -13.62 6.98
CA LEU A 247 -3.70 -12.67 5.88
C LEU A 247 -4.36 -11.33 6.21
N GLY A 248 -5.58 -11.35 6.77
CA GLY A 248 -6.27 -10.14 7.24
C GLY A 248 -5.44 -9.37 8.28
N VAL A 249 -4.87 -10.07 9.25
CA VAL A 249 -4.00 -9.45 10.27
C VAL A 249 -2.75 -8.81 9.65
N LEU A 250 -2.12 -9.48 8.69
CA LEU A 250 -0.97 -8.95 7.97
C LEU A 250 -1.33 -7.69 7.17
N HIS A 251 -2.53 -7.63 6.58
CA HIS A 251 -3.05 -6.43 5.93
C HIS A 251 -3.25 -5.28 6.94
N ALA A 252 -3.82 -5.57 8.11
CA ALA A 252 -4.01 -4.57 9.17
C ALA A 252 -2.68 -3.96 9.62
N ILE A 253 -1.68 -4.80 9.90
CA ILE A 253 -0.36 -4.36 10.38
C ILE A 253 0.37 -3.51 9.33
N ARG A 254 0.12 -3.76 8.04
CA ARG A 254 0.74 -3.02 6.92
C ARG A 254 -0.01 -1.74 6.52
N GLY A 255 -1.03 -1.35 7.27
CA GLY A 255 -1.68 -0.04 7.13
C GLY A 255 -3.09 -0.08 6.57
N ASP A 256 -3.62 -1.25 6.19
CA ASP A 256 -5.04 -1.41 5.82
C ASP A 256 -5.85 -1.91 7.02
N ALA A 257 -5.82 -1.16 8.13
CA ALA A 257 -6.50 -1.55 9.36
C ALA A 257 -8.03 -1.60 9.19
N SER A 258 -8.61 -0.67 8.42
CA SER A 258 -10.07 -0.61 8.23
C SER A 258 -10.62 -1.72 7.34
N GLY A 259 -9.92 -2.04 6.23
CA GLY A 259 -10.34 -3.13 5.35
C GLY A 259 -10.17 -4.48 6.05
N ALA A 260 -9.02 -4.68 6.67
CA ALA A 260 -8.74 -5.90 7.44
C ALA A 260 -9.72 -6.09 8.60
N GLU A 261 -10.13 -5.03 9.30
CA GLU A 261 -11.12 -5.14 10.37
C GLU A 261 -12.45 -5.69 9.86
N GLN A 262 -12.95 -5.18 8.73
CA GLN A 262 -14.20 -5.67 8.14
C GLN A 262 -14.09 -7.14 7.75
N GLU A 263 -12.99 -7.54 7.11
CA GLU A 263 -12.77 -8.93 6.69
C GLU A 263 -12.65 -9.89 7.88
N LEU A 264 -11.89 -9.50 8.90
CA LEU A 264 -11.71 -10.29 10.12
C LEU A 264 -13.01 -10.44 10.92
N LEU A 265 -13.85 -9.40 10.96
CA LEU A 265 -15.17 -9.49 11.58
C LEU A 265 -16.09 -10.45 10.84
N VAL A 266 -16.16 -10.35 9.51
CA VAL A 266 -16.96 -11.28 8.71
C VAL A 266 -16.49 -12.71 8.92
N LEU A 267 -15.18 -12.94 9.00
CA LEU A 267 -14.60 -14.25 9.31
C LEU A 267 -15.08 -14.77 10.67
N ALA A 268 -14.91 -13.98 11.73
CA ALA A 268 -15.32 -14.34 13.08
C ALA A 268 -16.83 -14.62 13.20
N ASP A 269 -17.67 -13.83 12.52
CA ASP A 269 -19.13 -13.97 12.56
C ASP A 269 -19.64 -15.19 11.76
N THR A 270 -18.91 -15.58 10.71
CA THR A 270 -19.37 -16.62 9.77
C THR A 270 -18.83 -17.99 10.12
N TYR A 271 -17.59 -18.07 10.61
CA TYR A 271 -16.87 -19.33 10.77
C TYR A 271 -16.51 -19.58 12.23
N PRO A 272 -17.07 -20.64 12.86
CA PRO A 272 -16.72 -21.05 14.23
C PRO A 272 -15.28 -21.56 14.42
N GLY A 273 -14.39 -21.40 13.44
CA GLY A 273 -12.94 -21.64 13.59
C GLY A 273 -12.12 -20.36 13.42
N ALA A 274 -12.77 -19.20 13.28
CA ALA A 274 -12.12 -17.91 13.06
C ALA A 274 -12.10 -17.02 14.31
N GLN A 275 -12.43 -17.53 15.50
CA GLN A 275 -12.51 -16.75 16.74
C GLN A 275 -11.20 -16.03 17.05
N GLU A 276 -10.07 -16.61 16.65
CA GLU A 276 -8.76 -15.97 16.76
C GLU A 276 -8.69 -14.59 16.07
N ALA A 277 -9.51 -14.36 15.05
CA ALA A 277 -9.66 -13.03 14.45
C ALA A 277 -10.09 -11.98 15.48
N LEU A 278 -10.95 -12.32 16.45
CA LEU A 278 -11.35 -11.42 17.54
C LEU A 278 -10.17 -11.06 18.44
N LEU A 279 -9.30 -12.04 18.74
CA LEU A 279 -8.10 -11.81 19.53
C LEU A 279 -7.15 -10.85 18.80
N PHE A 280 -6.90 -11.07 17.51
CA PHE A 280 -6.06 -10.17 16.72
C PHE A 280 -6.67 -8.78 16.53
N LEU A 281 -7.99 -8.67 16.33
CA LEU A 281 -8.69 -7.39 16.29
C LEU A 281 -8.49 -6.61 17.59
N GLY A 282 -8.58 -7.29 18.74
CA GLY A 282 -8.25 -6.69 20.04
C GLY A 282 -6.84 -6.12 20.08
N PHE A 283 -5.84 -6.88 19.63
CA PHE A 283 -4.44 -6.41 19.58
C PHE A 283 -4.21 -5.27 18.59
N ILE A 284 -4.86 -5.31 17.41
CA ILE A 284 -4.78 -4.24 16.41
C ILE A 284 -5.34 -2.93 16.98
N HIS A 285 -6.48 -2.99 17.67
CA HIS A 285 -7.08 -1.82 18.31
C HIS A 285 -6.29 -1.32 19.52
N LEU A 286 -5.65 -2.22 20.29
CA LEU A 286 -4.69 -1.80 21.32
C LEU A 286 -3.53 -1.02 20.71
N GLN A 287 -2.97 -1.54 19.61
CA GLN A 287 -1.82 -0.93 18.93
C GLN A 287 -2.17 0.44 18.32
N SER A 288 -3.41 0.62 17.86
CA SER A 288 -3.91 1.91 17.35
C SER A 288 -4.38 2.87 18.45
N GLY A 289 -4.35 2.45 19.72
CA GLY A 289 -4.77 3.24 20.88
C GLY A 289 -6.27 3.24 21.16
N ASN A 290 -7.06 2.49 20.38
CA ASN A 290 -8.50 2.35 20.58
C ASN A 290 -8.83 1.31 21.66
N ARG A 291 -8.52 1.64 22.91
CA ARG A 291 -8.75 0.75 24.08
C ARG A 291 -10.22 0.27 24.22
N PRO A 292 -11.25 1.11 23.98
CA PRO A 292 -12.65 0.64 24.04
C PRO A 292 -12.95 -0.48 23.05
N ARG A 293 -12.53 -0.34 21.78
CA ARG A 293 -12.72 -1.38 20.76
C ARG A 293 -11.90 -2.63 21.06
N ALA A 294 -10.67 -2.46 21.55
CA ALA A 294 -9.86 -3.60 21.97
C ALA A 294 -10.55 -4.43 23.05
N LEU A 295 -11.10 -3.75 24.06
CA LEU A 295 -11.84 -4.39 25.14
C LEU A 295 -13.06 -5.17 24.62
N GLU A 296 -13.85 -4.56 23.73
CA GLU A 296 -15.01 -5.21 23.09
C GLU A 296 -14.62 -6.55 22.43
N PHE A 297 -13.55 -6.56 21.63
CA PHE A 297 -13.13 -7.77 20.92
C PHE A 297 -12.54 -8.84 21.83
N PHE A 298 -11.76 -8.46 22.84
CA PHE A 298 -11.25 -9.44 23.81
C PHE A 298 -12.37 -10.06 24.64
N GLU A 299 -13.36 -9.26 25.07
CA GLU A 299 -14.51 -9.79 25.81
C GLU A 299 -15.30 -10.77 24.94
N ARG A 300 -15.55 -10.41 23.69
CA ARG A 300 -16.22 -11.30 22.74
C ARG A 300 -15.43 -12.60 22.54
N PHE A 301 -14.11 -12.53 22.36
CA PHE A 301 -13.25 -13.71 22.28
C PHE A 301 -13.40 -14.62 23.51
N THR A 302 -13.43 -14.05 24.73
CA THR A 302 -13.58 -14.86 25.95
C THR A 302 -14.95 -15.52 26.12
N VAL A 303 -15.98 -15.01 25.44
CA VAL A 303 -17.30 -15.64 25.39
C VAL A 303 -17.32 -16.82 24.41
N GLU A 304 -16.62 -16.68 23.28
CA GLU A 304 -16.64 -17.68 22.20
C GLU A 304 -15.61 -18.80 22.37
N VAL A 305 -14.52 -18.55 23.09
CA VAL A 305 -13.41 -19.50 23.27
C VAL A 305 -13.36 -20.02 24.71
N PRO A 306 -13.34 -21.35 24.93
CA PRO A 306 -13.19 -21.94 26.25
C PRO A 306 -11.93 -21.48 26.99
N ARG A 307 -12.01 -21.32 28.31
CA ARG A 307 -10.95 -20.73 29.14
C ARG A 307 -9.60 -21.45 29.05
N ASP A 308 -9.60 -22.76 28.84
CA ASP A 308 -8.41 -23.59 28.67
C ASP A 308 -7.67 -23.33 27.34
N GLN A 309 -8.34 -22.73 26.37
CA GLN A 309 -7.80 -22.38 25.05
C GLN A 309 -7.49 -20.89 24.91
N GLN A 310 -7.76 -20.10 25.96
CA GLN A 310 -7.47 -18.67 25.96
C GLN A 310 -5.98 -18.41 26.25
N PRO A 311 -5.37 -17.37 25.66
CA PRO A 311 -4.00 -16.98 25.96
C PRO A 311 -3.84 -16.66 27.45
N PRO A 312 -2.72 -17.06 28.08
CA PRO A 312 -2.46 -16.73 29.47
C PRO A 312 -2.37 -15.22 29.67
N GLY A 313 -2.99 -14.72 30.74
CA GLY A 313 -2.98 -13.29 31.07
C GLY A 313 -4.03 -12.45 30.35
N LEU A 314 -4.82 -13.01 29.41
CA LEU A 314 -5.88 -12.26 28.72
C LEU A 314 -6.93 -11.72 29.71
N ASP A 315 -7.39 -12.52 30.67
CA ASP A 315 -8.33 -12.10 31.73
C ASP A 315 -7.82 -10.86 32.50
N ALA A 316 -6.52 -10.84 32.82
CA ALA A 316 -5.89 -9.73 33.54
C ALA A 316 -5.78 -8.48 32.65
N ALA A 317 -5.43 -8.66 31.38
CA ALA A 317 -5.39 -7.58 30.40
C ALA A 317 -6.77 -6.94 30.19
N ILE A 318 -7.83 -7.75 30.09
CA ILE A 318 -9.23 -7.29 30.02
C ILE A 318 -9.60 -6.49 31.28
N ALA A 319 -9.26 -7.00 32.47
CA ALA A 319 -9.55 -6.32 33.72
C ALA A 319 -8.87 -4.94 33.81
N GLN A 320 -7.62 -4.84 33.35
CA GLN A 320 -6.90 -3.57 33.26
C GLN A 320 -7.57 -2.62 32.26
N LEU A 321 -7.89 -3.11 31.05
CA LEU A 321 -8.56 -2.30 30.03
C LEU A 321 -9.91 -1.76 30.50
N ARG A 322 -10.69 -2.53 31.26
CA ARG A 322 -11.95 -2.06 31.87
C ARG A 322 -11.73 -0.87 32.80
N GLN A 323 -10.67 -0.88 33.61
CA GLN A 323 -10.36 0.23 34.52
C GLN A 323 -9.95 1.48 33.73
N GLU A 324 -9.15 1.33 32.69
CA GLU A 324 -8.68 2.44 31.86
C GLU A 324 -9.82 3.06 31.04
N VAL A 325 -10.73 2.24 30.49
CA VAL A 325 -11.90 2.71 29.74
C VAL A 325 -12.96 3.32 30.68
N GLY A 326 -13.22 2.70 31.84
CA GLY A 326 -14.20 3.18 32.82
C GLY A 326 -13.71 4.36 33.68
N GLY A 327 -12.40 4.60 33.72
CA GLY A 327 -11.77 5.74 34.42
C GLY A 327 -11.46 6.94 33.53
N ALA A 328 -11.79 6.88 32.23
CA ALA A 328 -11.68 8.02 31.33
C ALA A 328 -12.78 9.06 31.67
N PRO A 329 -12.42 10.33 31.90
CA PRO A 329 -13.32 11.39 32.38
C PRO A 329 -14.41 11.80 31.40
#